data_AF-A0AAQ6ABB6-F1
#
_entry.id   AF-A0AAQ6ABB6-F1
#
_cell.length_a   1.000
_cell.length_b   1.000
_cell.length_c   1.000
_cell.angle_alpha   90.00
_cell.angle_beta   90.00
_cell.angle_gamma   90.00
#
_symmetry.space_group_name_H-M   'P 1'
#
loop_
_entity.id
_entity.type
_entity.pdbx_description
1 polymer ?
#
loop_
_entity_poly.entity_id
_entity_poly.type
_entity_poly.pdbx_seq_one_letter_code
_entity_poly.pdbx_strand_id
1 'polypeptide(L)'
;MFQESFEPKSVEMGRLPCLLLVLVLCWSFGRCELQDEKPPSSSIPTVKPLHDELNQPQAFPEEQRANLPVFTMDYPRIQVPFEFTLWVLLASFAKIGFHIYHKITIWIPESCLLISIGLVVGAIMHSVKEEPPAVLSSNVFFLYMLPPIVLDNGYFMPTRPFFENVGTVLWYAVVGTLWNSVGIGLSLFAICQIEAFGVQDINLQNLLFASIISAVDPVAALNVFEDIGVNEQLYIVIFGEGLFNDAVTVVLYSMFSFLADLPVVESVDVFLGVARFFVVGVGGVLFGLLFGFVAAFTTRFTHNVRQIEPLFVFMYSYLAYLVAELFAISSVLAIITCAITMKYYVEENVSQRSCTTIRHVVKMLATVSETLIFFFLGVVTITTEHEWSWAYVLFTLLFAFVWRGIGMLVLTQIINPFRTIQFNFKDQFGLAYGGLRGAICFALVFTLPDNINRRNLFVTASIAIIIFTVFIQGISIRPIVEYINIRRTNKDLNTINVEVHTRMMEHVVCGIEDLCGQWSHYYWKDKFKKFNDKVLRRILLRDNRAESSIVSLYKKLELQNAIDLLDTPMGDLIYYCVNTFLKLNTFSTVCIFNYLKSSIIYISDLFIFTCVNIFYYMLKK
;
A
#
# COMPACT_ATOMS: atom_id res chain seq x y z
N MET A 1 68.24 2.21 5.05
CA MET A 1 68.86 3.35 4.35
C MET A 1 68.10 3.50 3.04
N PHE A 2 67.15 4.46 3.01
CA PHE A 2 66.37 5.01 1.89
C PHE A 2 65.58 4.05 0.97
N GLN A 3 64.43 4.35 0.37
CA GLN A 3 63.27 5.25 0.54
C GLN A 3 62.52 5.13 -0.81
N GLU A 4 61.23 4.79 -0.82
CA GLU A 4 60.20 4.98 -1.88
C GLU A 4 59.11 3.92 -1.68
N SER A 5 57.81 4.15 -1.83
CA SER A 5 56.99 5.33 -2.12
C SER A 5 55.53 4.93 -1.75
N PHE A 6 54.75 5.91 -1.30
CA PHE A 6 53.34 5.75 -0.92
C PHE A 6 52.46 5.57 -2.17
N GLU A 7 51.62 4.53 -2.21
CA GLU A 7 50.45 4.44 -3.10
C GLU A 7 49.18 4.22 -2.25
N PRO A 8 48.12 5.02 -2.40
CA PRO A 8 46.86 4.83 -1.68
C PRO A 8 46.02 3.73 -2.33
N LYS A 9 45.66 2.72 -1.53
CA LYS A 9 44.66 1.70 -1.92
C LYS A 9 43.32 2.36 -2.19
N SER A 10 42.83 2.18 -3.40
CA SER A 10 41.48 2.54 -3.83
C SER A 10 40.43 1.83 -2.98
N VAL A 11 39.55 2.63 -2.39
CA VAL A 11 38.30 2.21 -1.75
C VAL A 11 37.32 1.93 -2.89
N GLU A 12 37.02 0.65 -3.15
CA GLU A 12 35.90 0.28 -4.02
C GLU A 12 34.58 0.66 -3.33
N MET A 13 34.02 1.78 -3.77
CA MET A 13 32.72 2.30 -3.34
C MET A 13 31.61 1.52 -4.04
N GLY A 14 31.11 0.47 -3.39
CA GLY A 14 29.89 -0.22 -3.77
C GLY A 14 28.66 0.65 -3.57
N ARG A 15 28.36 1.53 -4.54
CA ARG A 15 27.09 2.27 -4.65
C ARG A 15 26.75 2.48 -6.12
N LEU A 16 26.23 1.44 -6.79
CA LEU A 16 25.66 1.59 -8.14
C LEU A 16 24.43 0.71 -8.49
N PRO A 17 23.67 0.05 -7.57
CA PRO A 17 22.48 -0.69 -8.00
C PRO A 17 21.22 0.18 -8.16
N CYS A 18 21.10 1.33 -7.47
CA CYS A 18 19.88 2.16 -7.54
C CYS A 18 19.78 2.98 -8.85
N LEU A 19 20.91 3.47 -9.39
CA LEU A 19 20.91 4.24 -10.63
C LEU A 19 20.51 3.38 -11.84
N LEU A 20 20.89 2.10 -11.81
CA LEU A 20 20.60 1.15 -12.89
C LEU A 20 19.11 0.80 -12.95
N LEU A 21 18.41 0.75 -11.81
CA LEU A 21 16.97 0.51 -11.76
C LEU A 21 16.17 1.72 -12.29
N VAL A 22 16.61 2.94 -11.97
CA VAL A 22 16.05 4.18 -12.53
C VAL A 22 16.31 4.28 -14.04
N LEU A 23 17.49 3.86 -14.50
CA LEU A 23 17.81 3.82 -15.93
C LEU A 23 16.99 2.77 -16.70
N VAL A 24 16.68 1.61 -16.09
CA VAL A 24 15.81 0.59 -16.71
C VAL A 24 14.35 1.07 -16.78
N LEU A 25 13.88 1.82 -15.78
CA LEU A 25 12.57 2.48 -15.83
C LEU A 25 12.55 3.58 -16.92
N CYS A 26 13.60 4.38 -17.05
CA CYS A 26 13.74 5.38 -18.12
C CYS A 26 13.87 4.75 -19.52
N TRP A 27 14.43 3.55 -19.66
CA TRP A 27 14.48 2.84 -20.95
C TRP A 27 13.11 2.37 -21.44
N SER A 28 12.15 2.14 -20.53
CA SER A 28 10.77 1.79 -20.91
C SER A 28 9.95 2.99 -21.39
N PHE A 29 10.44 4.23 -21.22
CA PHE A 29 9.78 5.46 -21.71
C PHE A 29 9.98 5.73 -23.23
N GLY A 30 10.68 4.85 -23.96
CA GLY A 30 11.16 5.13 -25.32
C GLY A 30 10.46 4.44 -26.49
N ARG A 31 9.36 3.70 -26.30
CA ARG A 31 8.60 3.11 -27.43
C ARG A 31 7.11 3.39 -27.33
N CYS A 32 6.72 4.56 -27.79
CA CYS A 32 5.38 4.78 -28.34
C CYS A 32 5.57 5.55 -29.65
N GLU A 33 5.62 4.82 -30.77
CA GLU A 33 5.41 5.40 -32.09
C GLU A 33 3.92 5.71 -32.22
N LEU A 34 3.58 7.00 -32.32
CA LEU A 34 2.30 7.45 -32.84
C LEU A 34 2.55 8.00 -34.24
N GLN A 35 2.12 7.20 -35.21
CA GLN A 35 2.16 7.47 -36.63
C GLN A 35 0.87 8.21 -36.98
N ASP A 36 0.92 9.53 -37.10
CA ASP A 36 -0.19 10.32 -37.64
C ASP A 36 -0.20 10.19 -39.18
N GLU A 37 -0.95 9.22 -39.69
CA GLU A 37 -1.39 9.22 -41.09
C GLU A 37 -2.59 10.18 -41.24
N LYS A 38 -2.41 11.26 -42.01
CA LYS A 38 -3.51 12.06 -42.55
C LYS A 38 -3.89 11.54 -43.95
N PRO A 39 -5.18 11.38 -44.30
CA PRO A 39 -5.57 10.80 -45.59
C PRO A 39 -5.30 11.76 -46.76
N PRO A 40 -5.07 11.25 -47.99
CA PRO A 40 -4.76 12.09 -49.13
C PRO A 40 -6.04 12.72 -49.70
N SER A 41 -6.19 14.05 -49.57
CA SER A 41 -7.16 14.82 -50.33
C SER A 41 -6.53 15.32 -51.63
N SER A 42 -7.09 14.84 -52.74
CA SER A 42 -6.81 15.21 -54.13
C SER A 42 -7.07 16.68 -54.44
N SER A 43 -6.06 17.40 -54.95
CA SER A 43 -6.26 18.48 -55.93
C SER A 43 -4.94 18.88 -56.59
N ILE A 44 -4.87 18.64 -57.90
CA ILE A 44 -3.81 19.05 -58.83
C ILE A 44 -3.68 20.58 -58.85
N PRO A 45 -2.48 21.18 -58.83
CA PRO A 45 -2.30 22.53 -59.32
C PRO A 45 -1.82 22.51 -60.78
N THR A 46 -2.72 22.97 -61.64
CA THR A 46 -2.50 23.28 -63.05
C THR A 46 -1.44 24.38 -63.21
N VAL A 47 -0.55 24.15 -64.17
CA VAL A 47 0.50 25.05 -64.68
C VAL A 47 -0.02 26.47 -64.94
N LYS A 48 0.73 27.49 -64.50
CA LYS A 48 0.64 28.88 -64.99
C LYS A 48 1.92 29.23 -65.78
N PRO A 49 1.81 29.98 -66.88
CA PRO A 49 2.88 30.08 -67.86
C PRO A 49 3.91 31.18 -67.54
N LEU A 50 5.07 30.94 -68.13
CA LEU A 50 6.26 31.76 -68.35
C LEU A 50 5.98 33.25 -68.63
N HIS A 51 6.69 34.14 -67.93
CA HIS A 51 7.03 35.47 -68.43
C HIS A 51 8.50 35.78 -68.11
N ASP A 52 9.23 36.11 -69.18
CA ASP A 52 10.61 36.55 -69.26
C ASP A 52 10.92 37.79 -68.42
N GLU A 53 12.12 37.89 -67.84
CA GLU A 53 13.20 38.77 -68.35
C GLU A 53 14.49 38.71 -67.49
N LEU A 54 15.59 38.33 -68.15
CA LEU A 54 16.95 38.89 -68.10
C LEU A 54 17.67 39.16 -66.73
N ASN A 55 18.65 38.32 -66.35
CA ASN A 55 20.10 38.63 -66.39
C ASN A 55 21.00 37.75 -65.49
N GLN A 56 22.12 37.31 -66.11
CA GLN A 56 23.41 36.78 -65.59
C GLN A 56 23.58 35.25 -65.35
N PRO A 57 24.65 34.63 -65.91
CA PRO A 57 25.01 33.24 -65.64
C PRO A 57 25.94 33.17 -64.41
N GLN A 58 25.50 32.52 -63.34
CA GLN A 58 26.39 32.14 -62.24
C GLN A 58 26.71 30.65 -62.33
N ALA A 59 28.01 30.38 -62.52
CA ALA A 59 28.58 29.05 -62.65
C ALA A 59 28.77 28.40 -61.26
N PHE A 60 28.46 27.10 -61.20
CA PHE A 60 28.61 26.16 -60.07
C PHE A 60 27.65 26.37 -58.87
N PRO A 61 26.86 25.36 -58.46
CA PRO A 61 26.27 25.37 -57.13
C PRO A 61 27.42 25.14 -56.13
N GLU A 62 27.74 26.16 -55.32
CA GLU A 62 28.55 25.96 -54.13
C GLU A 62 27.83 24.94 -53.23
N GLU A 63 28.49 23.81 -52.94
CA GLU A 63 28.11 22.96 -51.81
C GLU A 63 28.10 23.85 -50.57
N GLN A 64 26.91 24.19 -50.07
CA GLN A 64 26.73 24.69 -48.71
C GLN A 64 27.32 23.63 -47.78
N ARG A 65 28.58 23.82 -47.37
CA ARG A 65 29.16 23.09 -46.25
C ARG A 65 28.20 23.31 -45.09
N ALA A 66 27.49 22.26 -44.71
CA ALA A 66 26.72 22.23 -43.48
C ALA A 66 27.75 22.49 -42.36
N ASN A 67 27.79 23.73 -41.87
CA ASN A 67 28.59 24.07 -40.70
C ASN A 67 28.05 23.18 -39.58
N LEU A 68 28.75 22.11 -39.23
CA LEU A 68 28.37 21.30 -38.09
C LEU A 68 28.40 22.23 -36.88
N PRO A 69 27.26 22.54 -36.26
CA PRO A 69 27.24 23.34 -35.05
C PRO A 69 28.14 22.68 -34.00
N VAL A 70 29.10 23.45 -33.46
CA VAL A 70 30.02 22.98 -32.40
C VAL A 70 29.26 22.61 -31.12
N PHE A 71 28.04 23.12 -30.95
CA PHE A 71 27.13 22.81 -29.86
C PHE A 71 25.68 22.80 -30.37
N THR A 72 25.00 21.65 -30.26
CA THR A 72 23.56 21.51 -30.49
C THR A 72 22.87 21.21 -29.17
N MET A 73 21.79 21.93 -28.86
CA MET A 73 20.98 21.67 -27.68
C MET A 73 19.67 20.99 -28.09
N ASP A 74 19.66 19.66 -28.06
CA ASP A 74 18.51 18.84 -28.44
C ASP A 74 17.54 18.64 -27.24
N TYR A 75 17.06 19.75 -26.68
CA TYR A 75 16.12 19.74 -25.54
C TYR A 75 14.84 18.92 -25.79
N PRO A 76 14.17 18.98 -26.97
CA PRO A 76 12.91 18.27 -27.20
C PRO A 76 13.01 16.75 -27.01
N ARG A 77 14.19 16.16 -27.26
CA ARG A 77 14.41 14.72 -27.09
C ARG A 77 14.45 14.29 -25.62
N ILE A 78 14.96 15.16 -24.75
CA ILE A 78 15.19 14.85 -23.33
C ILE A 78 14.21 15.56 -22.40
N GLN A 79 13.29 16.36 -22.94
CA GLN A 79 12.39 17.20 -22.16
C GLN A 79 11.66 16.42 -21.06
N VAL A 80 10.95 15.34 -21.41
CA VAL A 80 10.15 14.54 -20.46
C VAL A 80 11.01 13.90 -19.36
N PRO A 81 12.09 13.13 -19.66
CA PRO A 81 12.92 12.56 -18.60
C PRO A 81 13.66 13.63 -17.78
N PHE A 82 14.06 14.74 -18.41
CA PHE A 82 14.72 15.85 -17.71
C PHE A 82 13.78 16.50 -16.68
N GLU A 83 12.57 16.88 -17.10
CA GLU A 83 11.55 17.44 -16.22
C GLU A 83 11.22 16.47 -15.08
N PHE A 84 10.99 15.19 -15.38
CA PHE A 84 10.73 14.17 -14.36
C PHE A 84 11.85 14.09 -13.31
N THR A 85 13.12 14.05 -13.75
CA THR A 85 14.26 13.99 -12.82
C THR A 85 14.37 15.24 -11.96
N LEU A 86 14.07 16.42 -12.51
CA LEU A 86 14.05 17.67 -11.77
C LEU A 86 12.96 17.66 -10.70
N TRP A 87 11.76 17.17 -11.03
CA TRP A 87 10.65 17.04 -10.08
C TRP A 87 10.97 16.09 -8.92
N VAL A 88 11.53 14.91 -9.22
CA VAL A 88 11.97 13.95 -8.20
C VAL A 88 13.03 14.57 -7.29
N LEU A 89 13.99 15.30 -7.87
CA LEU A 89 15.06 15.95 -7.12
C LEU A 89 14.50 17.04 -6.19
N LEU A 90 13.58 17.88 -6.70
CA LEU A 90 12.92 18.92 -5.91
C LEU A 90 12.11 18.32 -4.75
N ALA A 91 11.30 17.30 -5.01
CA ALA A 91 10.52 16.60 -3.99
C ALA A 91 11.45 15.94 -2.93
N SER A 92 12.60 15.41 -3.36
CA SER A 92 13.59 14.81 -2.45
C SER A 92 14.26 15.87 -1.56
N PHE A 93 14.64 17.02 -2.11
CA PHE A 93 15.19 18.13 -1.32
C PHE A 93 14.17 18.69 -0.32
N ALA A 94 12.91 18.81 -0.74
CA ALA A 94 11.82 19.17 0.16
C ALA A 94 11.71 18.20 1.34
N LYS A 95 11.73 16.89 1.07
CA LYS A 95 11.67 15.85 2.10
C LYS A 95 12.83 15.94 3.10
N ILE A 96 14.05 16.18 2.60
CA ILE A 96 15.23 16.42 3.47
C ILE A 96 15.03 17.68 4.32
N GLY A 97 14.54 18.76 3.72
CA GLY A 97 14.25 20.02 4.42
C GLY A 97 13.28 19.81 5.58
N PHE A 98 12.20 19.07 5.37
CA PHE A 98 11.22 18.77 6.43
C PHE A 98 11.82 17.99 7.59
N HIS A 99 12.70 17.03 7.30
CA HIS A 99 13.33 16.21 8.33
C HIS A 99 14.38 16.98 9.16
N ILE A 100 14.95 18.06 8.61
CA ILE A 100 15.81 18.99 9.37
C ILE A 100 14.98 19.80 10.36
N TYR A 101 13.76 20.19 9.99
CA TYR A 101 12.83 20.95 10.84
C TYR A 101 11.85 20.04 11.60
N HIS A 102 12.38 19.19 12.49
CA HIS A 102 11.62 18.21 13.27
C HIS A 102 10.43 18.79 14.08
N LYS A 103 10.42 20.09 14.41
CA LYS A 103 9.27 20.72 15.09
C LYS A 103 8.01 20.77 14.25
N ILE A 104 8.13 20.85 12.92
CA ILE A 104 6.99 20.99 12.00
C ILE A 104 6.35 19.62 11.74
N THR A 105 7.17 18.59 11.51
CA THR A 105 6.72 17.23 11.18
C THR A 105 6.01 16.51 12.33
N ILE A 106 6.19 16.97 13.56
CA ILE A 106 5.44 16.49 14.74
C ILE A 106 3.94 16.78 14.60
N TRP A 107 3.58 17.96 14.07
CA TRP A 107 2.18 18.42 14.02
C TRP A 107 1.57 18.29 12.63
N ILE A 108 2.38 18.42 11.58
CA ILE A 108 1.93 18.44 10.20
C ILE A 108 2.42 17.17 9.49
N PRO A 109 1.50 16.34 8.94
CA PRO A 109 1.87 15.17 8.15
C PRO A 109 2.74 15.52 6.94
N GLU A 110 3.65 14.63 6.55
CA GLU A 110 4.54 14.83 5.39
C GLU A 110 3.76 15.15 4.11
N SER A 111 2.64 14.46 3.87
CA SER A 111 1.78 14.66 2.69
C SER A 111 1.25 16.10 2.59
N CYS A 112 0.93 16.74 3.71
CA CYS A 112 0.44 18.12 3.74
C CYS A 112 1.53 19.13 3.33
N LEU A 113 2.77 18.90 3.78
CA LEU A 113 3.91 19.74 3.43
C LEU A 113 4.27 19.59 1.93
N LEU A 114 4.21 18.38 1.40
CA LEU A 114 4.44 18.11 -0.03
C LEU A 114 3.40 18.76 -0.92
N ILE A 115 2.11 18.67 -0.57
CA ILE A 115 1.03 19.37 -1.29
C ILE A 115 1.24 20.88 -1.24
N SER A 116 1.66 21.43 -0.10
CA SER A 116 1.91 22.87 0.06
C SER A 116 3.01 23.37 -0.88
N ILE A 117 4.11 22.62 -1.02
CA ILE A 117 5.15 22.95 -2.00
C ILE A 117 4.62 22.79 -3.43
N GLY A 118 3.87 21.73 -3.71
CA GLY A 118 3.20 21.55 -5.01
C GLY A 118 2.31 22.73 -5.38
N LEU A 119 1.53 23.28 -4.44
CA LEU A 119 0.70 24.47 -4.64
C LEU A 119 1.53 25.71 -4.98
N VAL A 120 2.65 25.92 -4.27
CA VAL A 120 3.57 27.05 -4.55
C VAL A 120 4.14 26.92 -5.95
N VAL A 121 4.58 25.72 -6.35
CA VAL A 121 5.13 25.51 -7.68
C VAL A 121 4.04 25.60 -8.76
N GLY A 122 2.86 25.06 -8.52
CA GLY A 122 1.71 25.20 -9.41
C GLY A 122 1.32 26.67 -9.63
N ALA A 123 1.38 27.50 -8.58
CA ALA A 123 1.15 28.94 -8.68
C ALA A 123 2.23 29.66 -9.51
N ILE A 124 3.49 29.26 -9.38
CA ILE A 124 4.58 29.78 -10.22
C ILE A 124 4.34 29.38 -11.68
N MET A 125 4.03 28.11 -11.96
CA MET A 125 3.76 27.63 -13.32
C MET A 125 2.57 28.35 -13.97
N HIS A 126 1.47 28.49 -13.23
CA HIS A 126 0.30 29.22 -13.70
C HIS A 126 0.62 30.69 -14.00
N SER A 127 1.49 31.32 -13.20
CA SER A 127 1.96 32.69 -13.43
C SER A 127 2.78 32.83 -14.72
N VAL A 128 3.52 31.78 -15.09
CA VAL A 128 4.34 31.73 -16.32
C VAL A 128 3.52 31.27 -17.55
N LYS A 129 2.26 30.84 -17.36
CA LYS A 129 1.37 30.26 -18.39
C LYS A 129 1.98 29.04 -19.10
N GLU A 130 2.79 28.26 -18.38
CA GLU A 130 3.23 26.97 -18.89
C GLU A 130 2.16 25.91 -18.65
N GLU A 131 1.99 25.03 -19.63
CA GLU A 131 1.12 23.87 -19.51
C GLU A 131 1.67 22.90 -18.46
N PRO A 132 0.79 22.17 -17.75
CA PRO A 132 1.23 21.14 -16.82
C PRO A 132 2.04 20.07 -17.57
N PRO A 133 3.12 19.54 -16.97
CA PRO A 133 4.05 18.66 -17.67
C PRO A 133 3.38 17.32 -18.04
N ALA A 134 3.77 16.76 -19.18
CA ALA A 134 3.20 15.51 -19.73
C ALA A 134 3.34 14.28 -18.81
N VAL A 135 4.22 14.36 -17.80
CA VAL A 135 4.40 13.35 -16.74
C VAL A 135 3.14 13.15 -15.87
N LEU A 136 2.17 14.07 -15.96
CA LEU A 136 0.93 14.04 -15.19
C LEU A 136 -0.18 13.18 -15.81
N SER A 137 0.09 12.46 -16.91
CA SER A 137 -0.93 11.63 -17.54
C SER A 137 -1.37 10.45 -16.64
N SER A 138 -2.66 10.13 -16.67
CA SER A 138 -3.27 9.06 -15.87
C SER A 138 -2.61 7.70 -16.08
N ASN A 139 -2.15 7.42 -17.31
CA ASN A 139 -1.44 6.18 -17.64
C ASN A 139 -0.10 6.07 -16.91
N VAL A 140 0.65 7.17 -16.78
CA VAL A 140 1.93 7.16 -16.07
C VAL A 140 1.69 6.86 -14.59
N PHE A 141 0.63 7.42 -14.01
CA PHE A 141 0.25 7.14 -12.63
C PHE A 141 -0.05 5.64 -12.42
N PHE A 142 -1.01 5.08 -13.17
CA PHE A 142 -1.47 3.70 -12.95
C PHE A 142 -0.41 2.66 -13.32
N LEU A 143 0.38 2.90 -14.37
CA LEU A 143 1.37 1.92 -14.82
C LEU A 143 2.69 2.01 -14.05
N TYR A 144 3.09 3.17 -13.53
CA TYR A 144 4.43 3.33 -12.96
C TYR A 144 4.45 3.80 -11.50
N MET A 145 3.56 4.71 -11.08
CA MET A 145 3.60 5.25 -9.72
C MET A 145 2.85 4.36 -8.72
N LEU A 146 1.70 3.82 -9.12
CA LEU A 146 0.86 2.99 -8.25
C LEU A 146 1.49 1.64 -7.88
N PRO A 147 2.07 0.84 -8.80
CA PRO A 147 2.53 -0.50 -8.47
C PRO A 147 3.59 -0.55 -7.35
N PRO A 148 4.61 0.34 -7.31
CA PRO A 148 5.56 0.39 -6.20
C PRO A 148 4.92 0.65 -4.83
N ILE A 149 3.92 1.53 -4.75
CA ILE A 149 3.22 1.88 -3.50
C ILE A 149 2.46 0.67 -2.97
N VAL A 150 1.69 0.04 -3.86
CA VAL A 150 0.89 -1.14 -3.51
C VAL A 150 1.79 -2.33 -3.15
N LEU A 151 2.93 -2.47 -3.83
CA LEU A 151 3.94 -3.47 -3.51
C LEU A 151 4.53 -3.26 -2.11
N ASP A 152 4.84 -2.02 -1.70
CA ASP A 152 5.31 -1.70 -0.34
C ASP A 152 4.26 -2.11 0.70
N ASN A 153 3.03 -1.65 0.53
CA ASN A 153 1.96 -1.97 1.47
C ASN A 153 1.71 -3.50 1.56
N GLY A 154 1.68 -4.21 0.43
CA GLY A 154 1.52 -5.66 0.43
C GLY A 154 2.71 -6.42 1.05
N TYR A 155 3.94 -6.01 0.73
CA TYR A 155 5.16 -6.70 1.17
C TYR A 155 5.49 -6.44 2.64
N PHE A 156 5.14 -5.27 3.18
CA PHE A 156 5.39 -4.93 4.59
C PHE A 156 4.23 -5.29 5.53
N MET A 157 3.13 -5.82 5.02
CA MET A 157 1.99 -6.29 5.84
C MET A 157 2.39 -7.30 6.94
N PRO A 158 2.08 -7.05 8.23
CA PRO A 158 2.44 -7.98 9.31
C PRO A 158 1.64 -9.29 9.22
N THR A 159 2.29 -10.37 8.76
CA THR A 159 1.62 -11.59 8.29
C THR A 159 0.80 -12.33 9.35
N ARG A 160 1.41 -12.62 10.52
CA ARG A 160 0.75 -13.40 11.59
C ARG A 160 -0.51 -12.70 12.12
N PRO A 161 -0.43 -11.46 12.62
CA PRO A 161 -1.59 -10.82 13.23
C PRO A 161 -2.60 -10.33 12.17
N PHE A 162 -2.20 -10.15 10.90
CA PHE A 162 -3.14 -9.98 9.79
C PHE A 162 -3.99 -11.22 9.54
N PHE A 163 -3.40 -12.41 9.41
CA PHE A 163 -4.17 -13.63 9.13
C PHE A 163 -5.11 -14.04 10.28
N GLU A 164 -4.77 -13.67 11.52
CA GLU A 164 -5.67 -13.83 12.66
C GLU A 164 -6.92 -12.91 12.59
N ASN A 165 -6.83 -11.79 11.83
CA ASN A 165 -7.87 -10.77 11.73
C ASN A 165 -8.42 -10.57 10.31
N VAL A 166 -8.06 -11.45 9.37
CA VAL A 166 -8.35 -11.28 7.94
C VAL A 166 -9.84 -11.13 7.65
N GLY A 167 -10.70 -11.86 8.36
CA GLY A 167 -12.15 -11.76 8.20
C GLY A 167 -12.69 -10.38 8.57
N THR A 168 -12.20 -9.80 9.66
CA THR A 168 -12.55 -8.43 10.08
C THR A 168 -12.02 -7.39 9.09
N VAL A 169 -10.78 -7.54 8.63
CA VAL A 169 -10.19 -6.64 7.63
C VAL A 169 -11.00 -6.65 6.33
N LEU A 170 -11.30 -7.83 5.79
CA LEU A 170 -12.08 -7.97 4.55
C LEU A 170 -13.52 -7.46 4.71
N TRP A 171 -14.11 -7.62 5.89
CA TRP A 171 -15.43 -7.06 6.20
C TRP A 171 -15.43 -5.54 6.06
N TYR A 172 -14.48 -4.83 6.68
CA TYR A 172 -14.37 -3.38 6.53
C TYR A 172 -13.96 -2.98 5.10
N ALA A 173 -13.00 -3.68 4.49
CA ALA A 173 -12.47 -3.32 3.18
C ALA A 173 -13.44 -3.57 2.01
N VAL A 174 -14.29 -4.60 2.07
CA VAL A 174 -15.24 -4.90 0.99
C VAL A 174 -16.62 -4.34 1.31
N VAL A 175 -17.18 -4.66 2.48
CA VAL A 175 -18.55 -4.23 2.81
C VAL A 175 -18.58 -2.76 3.20
N GLY A 176 -17.56 -2.28 3.91
CA GLY A 176 -17.48 -0.86 4.28
C GLY A 176 -17.30 0.08 3.09
N THR A 177 -16.61 -0.37 2.05
CA THR A 177 -16.38 0.43 0.84
C THR A 177 -17.60 0.42 -0.07
N LEU A 178 -18.27 -0.72 -0.20
CA LEU A 178 -19.59 -0.80 -0.82
C LEU A 178 -20.60 0.09 -0.11
N TRP A 179 -20.64 0.05 1.22
CA TRP A 179 -21.50 0.90 2.04
C TRP A 179 -21.22 2.39 1.80
N ASN A 180 -19.95 2.80 1.82
CA ASN A 180 -19.56 4.19 1.59
C ASN A 180 -19.87 4.64 0.16
N SER A 181 -19.52 3.84 -0.84
CA SER A 181 -19.76 4.16 -2.25
C SER A 181 -21.25 4.29 -2.57
N VAL A 182 -22.07 3.32 -2.15
CA VAL A 182 -23.52 3.37 -2.38
C VAL A 182 -24.18 4.46 -1.55
N GLY A 183 -23.82 4.62 -0.28
CA GLY A 183 -24.36 5.65 0.60
C GLY A 183 -24.11 7.06 0.09
N ILE A 184 -22.85 7.37 -0.24
CA ILE A 184 -22.47 8.68 -0.78
C ILE A 184 -23.12 8.89 -2.15
N GLY A 185 -23.07 7.90 -3.04
CA GLY A 185 -23.63 8.00 -4.40
C GLY A 185 -25.13 8.27 -4.42
N LEU A 186 -25.91 7.51 -3.63
CA LEU A 186 -27.36 7.71 -3.52
C LEU A 186 -27.72 9.03 -2.86
N SER A 187 -26.94 9.47 -1.87
CA SER A 187 -27.19 10.74 -1.18
C SER A 187 -26.89 11.94 -2.08
N LEU A 188 -25.82 11.88 -2.87
CA LEU A 188 -25.52 12.90 -3.88
C LEU A 188 -26.57 12.92 -4.98
N PHE A 189 -27.00 11.74 -5.44
CA PHE A 189 -28.11 11.64 -6.39
C PHE A 189 -29.38 12.33 -5.86
N ALA A 190 -29.75 12.10 -4.59
CA ALA A 190 -30.91 12.74 -3.98
C ALA A 190 -30.80 14.28 -3.93
N ILE A 191 -29.60 14.82 -3.72
CA ILE A 191 -29.38 16.27 -3.73
C ILE A 191 -29.41 16.84 -5.14
N CYS A 192 -28.87 16.12 -6.13
CA CYS A 192 -28.89 16.54 -7.53
C CYS A 192 -30.33 16.68 -8.08
N GLN A 193 -31.31 15.96 -7.51
CA GLN A 193 -32.72 16.11 -7.88
C GLN A 193 -33.34 17.46 -7.47
N ILE A 194 -32.75 18.15 -6.49
CA ILE A 194 -33.27 19.43 -5.99
C ILE A 194 -32.92 20.54 -6.99
N GLU A 195 -33.94 21.08 -7.66
CA GLU A 195 -33.81 22.14 -8.70
C GLU A 195 -32.97 23.34 -8.26
N ALA A 196 -32.99 23.67 -6.95
CA ALA A 196 -32.26 24.80 -6.38
C ALA A 196 -30.73 24.74 -6.58
N PHE A 197 -30.16 23.57 -6.86
CA PHE A 197 -28.71 23.41 -6.99
C PHE A 197 -28.20 23.35 -8.45
N GLY A 198 -29.08 23.23 -9.45
CA GLY A 198 -28.68 23.29 -10.87
C GLY A 198 -27.73 22.17 -11.35
N VAL A 199 -27.78 20.98 -10.72
CA VAL A 199 -26.93 19.80 -11.03
C VAL A 199 -27.75 18.56 -11.39
N GLN A 200 -28.87 18.74 -12.10
CA GLN A 200 -29.80 17.64 -12.43
C GLN A 200 -29.28 16.69 -13.53
N ASP A 201 -28.24 17.09 -14.26
CA ASP A 201 -27.72 16.34 -15.42
C ASP A 201 -26.92 15.08 -15.04
N ILE A 202 -26.63 14.90 -13.74
CA ILE A 202 -25.73 13.88 -13.22
C ILE A 202 -26.54 12.85 -12.41
N ASN A 203 -26.86 11.71 -13.02
CA ASN A 203 -27.60 10.63 -12.35
C ASN A 203 -26.68 9.47 -11.93
N LEU A 204 -26.34 8.56 -12.84
CA LEU A 204 -25.54 7.36 -12.53
C LEU A 204 -24.05 7.68 -12.27
N GLN A 205 -23.57 8.77 -12.84
CA GLN A 205 -22.21 9.27 -12.67
C GLN A 205 -21.89 9.66 -11.21
N ASN A 206 -22.90 9.95 -10.37
CA ASN A 206 -22.69 10.17 -8.93
C ASN A 206 -22.20 8.91 -8.21
N LEU A 207 -22.63 7.73 -8.66
CA LEU A 207 -22.22 6.45 -8.08
C LEU A 207 -20.79 6.10 -8.49
N LEU A 208 -20.43 6.39 -9.75
CA LEU A 208 -19.05 6.34 -10.23
C LEU A 208 -18.15 7.27 -9.40
N PHE A 209 -18.54 8.55 -9.26
CA PHE A 209 -17.81 9.52 -8.44
C PHE A 209 -17.70 9.06 -6.98
N ALA A 210 -18.79 8.53 -6.39
CA ALA A 210 -18.78 8.02 -5.03
C ALA A 210 -17.85 6.81 -4.84
N SER A 211 -17.63 5.98 -5.87
CA SER A 211 -16.69 4.87 -5.80
C SER A 211 -15.23 5.33 -5.68
N ILE A 212 -14.86 6.39 -6.40
CA ILE A 212 -13.55 7.05 -6.34
C ILE A 212 -13.32 7.64 -4.96
N ILE A 213 -14.34 8.35 -4.49
CA ILE A 213 -14.41 8.97 -3.19
C ILE A 213 -14.37 7.90 -2.08
N SER A 214 -14.85 6.67 -2.28
CA SER A 214 -14.74 5.63 -1.24
C SER A 214 -13.31 5.17 -0.91
N ALA A 215 -12.30 5.49 -1.73
CA ALA A 215 -10.91 5.15 -1.45
C ALA A 215 -10.37 5.93 -0.23
N VAL A 216 -9.73 5.19 0.67
CA VAL A 216 -9.27 5.68 1.97
C VAL A 216 -7.78 5.39 2.07
N ASP A 217 -7.01 6.42 2.36
CA ASP A 217 -5.58 6.36 2.56
C ASP A 217 -5.25 6.49 4.06
N PRO A 218 -4.83 5.40 4.71
CA PRO A 218 -4.52 5.42 6.14
C PRO A 218 -3.10 5.89 6.44
N VAL A 219 -2.24 6.21 5.45
CA VAL A 219 -0.79 6.37 5.66
C VAL A 219 -0.46 7.39 6.76
N ALA A 220 -1.02 8.61 6.69
CA ALA A 220 -0.75 9.62 7.71
C ALA A 220 -1.32 9.24 9.09
N ALA A 221 -2.46 8.52 9.12
CA ALA A 221 -3.04 8.03 10.37
C ALA A 221 -2.21 6.92 11.02
N LEU A 222 -1.68 6.00 10.21
CA LEU A 222 -0.87 4.88 10.66
C LEU A 222 0.43 5.34 11.30
N ASN A 223 1.10 6.33 10.71
CA ASN A 223 2.32 6.91 11.29
C ASN A 223 2.05 7.47 12.69
N VAL A 224 0.94 8.19 12.88
CA VAL A 224 0.55 8.72 14.19
C VAL A 224 0.15 7.61 15.16
N PHE A 225 -0.53 6.57 14.71
CA PHE A 225 -0.90 5.43 15.56
C PHE A 225 0.30 4.60 16.01
N GLU A 226 1.31 4.45 15.15
CA GLU A 226 2.57 3.81 15.48
C GLU A 226 3.34 4.61 16.55
N ASP A 227 3.44 5.93 16.38
CA ASP A 227 4.08 6.84 17.35
C ASP A 227 3.43 6.80 18.74
N ILE A 228 2.09 6.76 18.79
CA ILE A 228 1.33 6.75 20.06
C ILE A 228 1.33 5.35 20.70
N GLY A 229 1.66 4.30 19.94
CA GLY A 229 1.69 2.92 20.41
C GLY A 229 0.29 2.32 20.60
N VAL A 230 -0.62 2.56 19.64
CA VAL A 230 -1.99 2.02 19.64
C VAL A 230 -1.99 0.49 19.59
N ASN A 231 -3.10 -0.13 20.01
CA ASN A 231 -3.31 -1.59 19.91
C ASN A 231 -2.97 -2.13 18.51
N GLU A 232 -2.10 -3.14 18.45
CA GLU A 232 -1.66 -3.83 17.23
C GLU A 232 -2.84 -4.33 16.39
N GLN A 233 -3.91 -4.81 17.03
CA GLN A 233 -5.11 -5.25 16.31
C GLN A 233 -5.84 -4.11 15.60
N LEU A 234 -5.91 -2.93 16.24
CA LEU A 234 -6.55 -1.77 15.62
C LEU A 234 -5.68 -1.24 14.47
N TYR A 235 -4.37 -1.19 14.68
CA TYR A 235 -3.40 -0.84 13.64
C TYR A 235 -3.55 -1.72 12.40
N ILE A 236 -3.65 -3.04 12.58
CA ILE A 236 -3.78 -3.99 11.47
C ILE A 236 -5.12 -3.86 10.75
N VAL A 237 -6.19 -3.59 11.47
CA VAL A 237 -7.51 -3.37 10.84
C VAL A 237 -7.49 -2.12 9.98
N ILE A 238 -6.91 -1.01 10.45
CA ILE A 238 -6.80 0.25 9.69
C ILE A 238 -5.88 0.08 8.48
N PHE A 239 -4.72 -0.54 8.69
CA PHE A 239 -3.75 -0.82 7.63
C PHE A 239 -4.36 -1.72 6.54
N GLY A 240 -5.02 -2.80 6.96
CA GLY A 240 -5.66 -3.73 6.05
C GLY A 240 -6.88 -3.15 5.34
N GLU A 241 -7.70 -2.34 6.04
CA GLU A 241 -8.82 -1.61 5.44
C GLU A 241 -8.31 -0.77 4.28
N GLY A 242 -7.33 0.12 4.50
CA GLY A 242 -6.79 0.97 3.43
C GLY A 242 -6.24 0.17 2.26
N LEU A 243 -5.37 -0.82 2.54
CA LEU A 243 -4.74 -1.62 1.50
C LEU A 243 -5.73 -2.35 0.60
N PHE A 244 -6.75 -3.01 1.17
CA PHE A 244 -7.73 -3.75 0.36
C PHE A 244 -8.83 -2.83 -0.19
N ASN A 245 -9.18 -1.74 0.50
CA ASN A 245 -10.13 -0.73 0.02
C ASN A 245 -9.65 -0.12 -1.30
N ASP A 246 -8.37 0.24 -1.38
CA ASP A 246 -7.72 0.72 -2.59
C ASP A 246 -7.95 -0.22 -3.79
N ALA A 247 -7.89 -1.52 -3.54
CA ALA A 247 -8.09 -2.52 -4.57
C ALA A 247 -9.59 -2.68 -4.94
N VAL A 248 -10.48 -2.66 -3.94
CA VAL A 248 -11.93 -2.76 -4.14
C VAL A 248 -12.49 -1.54 -4.87
N THR A 249 -12.00 -0.33 -4.57
CA THR A 249 -12.44 0.91 -5.20
C THR A 249 -12.09 0.97 -6.68
N VAL A 250 -10.91 0.47 -7.08
CA VAL A 250 -10.56 0.33 -8.50
C VAL A 250 -11.50 -0.65 -9.22
N VAL A 251 -11.89 -1.75 -8.57
CA VAL A 251 -12.88 -2.70 -9.14
C VAL A 251 -14.26 -2.05 -9.25
N LEU A 252 -14.69 -1.30 -8.23
CA LEU A 252 -15.95 -0.55 -8.26
C LEU A 252 -15.95 0.53 -9.34
N TYR A 253 -14.84 1.25 -9.49
CA TYR A 253 -14.66 2.24 -10.54
C TYR A 253 -14.83 1.60 -11.92
N SER A 254 -14.15 0.49 -12.20
CA SER A 254 -14.28 -0.23 -13.47
C SER A 254 -15.72 -0.70 -13.73
N MET A 255 -16.39 -1.21 -12.70
CA MET A 255 -17.79 -1.64 -12.78
C MET A 255 -18.73 -0.46 -13.09
N PHE A 256 -18.62 0.65 -12.35
CA PHE A 256 -19.49 1.81 -12.56
C PHE A 256 -19.15 2.59 -13.82
N SER A 257 -17.90 2.60 -14.26
CA SER A 257 -17.51 3.20 -15.54
C SER A 257 -18.19 2.45 -16.69
N PHE A 258 -18.17 1.12 -16.64
CA PHE A 258 -18.88 0.31 -17.64
C PHE A 258 -20.38 0.56 -17.63
N LEU A 259 -21.01 0.72 -16.46
CA LEU A 259 -22.43 1.04 -16.37
C LEU A 259 -22.74 2.48 -16.81
N ALA A 260 -21.83 3.42 -16.59
CA ALA A 260 -21.97 4.83 -16.98
C ALA A 260 -21.89 5.04 -18.50
N ASP A 261 -21.21 4.15 -19.22
CA ASP A 261 -21.14 4.17 -20.68
C ASP A 261 -22.42 3.64 -21.36
N LEU A 262 -23.28 2.93 -20.62
CA LEU A 262 -24.52 2.37 -21.17
C LEU A 262 -25.64 3.44 -21.22
N PRO A 263 -26.36 3.59 -22.34
CA PRO A 263 -27.39 4.62 -22.50
C PRO A 263 -28.67 4.33 -21.69
N VAL A 264 -28.99 3.05 -21.47
CA VAL A 264 -30.11 2.59 -20.64
C VAL A 264 -29.62 1.41 -19.83
N VAL A 265 -29.82 1.44 -18.51
CA VAL A 265 -29.43 0.37 -17.61
C VAL A 265 -30.62 -0.55 -17.39
N GLU A 266 -30.53 -1.79 -17.84
CA GLU A 266 -31.52 -2.83 -17.55
C GLU A 266 -31.16 -3.59 -16.26
N SER A 267 -32.12 -4.31 -15.68
CA SER A 267 -31.87 -5.14 -14.49
C SER A 267 -30.83 -6.25 -14.75
N VAL A 268 -30.71 -6.68 -16.00
CA VAL A 268 -29.70 -7.67 -16.43
C VAL A 268 -28.30 -7.08 -16.34
N ASP A 269 -28.11 -5.80 -16.69
CA ASP A 269 -26.81 -5.12 -16.64
C ASP A 269 -26.33 -4.93 -15.20
N VAL A 270 -27.26 -4.67 -14.27
CA VAL A 270 -26.93 -4.59 -12.84
C VAL A 270 -26.44 -5.95 -12.32
N PHE A 271 -27.13 -7.04 -12.67
CA PHE A 271 -26.69 -8.39 -12.31
C PHE A 271 -25.33 -8.73 -12.91
N LEU A 272 -25.11 -8.37 -14.19
CA LEU A 272 -23.83 -8.54 -14.87
C LEU A 272 -22.72 -7.71 -14.20
N GLY A 273 -23.02 -6.49 -13.75
CA GLY A 273 -22.09 -5.65 -12.99
C GLY A 273 -21.65 -6.31 -11.69
N VAL A 274 -22.60 -6.85 -10.92
CA VAL A 274 -22.29 -7.61 -9.69
C VAL A 274 -21.49 -8.86 -9.99
N ALA A 275 -21.84 -9.62 -11.02
CA ALA A 275 -21.06 -10.79 -11.44
C ALA A 275 -19.64 -10.40 -11.84
N ARG A 276 -19.47 -9.31 -12.61
CA ARG A 276 -18.19 -8.76 -13.02
C ARG A 276 -17.34 -8.34 -11.82
N PHE A 277 -17.93 -7.74 -10.79
CA PHE A 277 -17.23 -7.40 -9.54
C PHE A 277 -16.56 -8.64 -8.92
N PHE A 278 -17.29 -9.75 -8.80
CA PHE A 278 -16.71 -10.99 -8.26
C PHE A 278 -15.67 -11.63 -9.18
N VAL A 279 -15.91 -11.64 -10.50
CA VAL A 279 -14.97 -12.23 -11.47
C VAL A 279 -13.66 -11.44 -11.51
N VAL A 280 -13.73 -10.11 -11.58
CA VAL A 280 -12.56 -9.20 -11.61
C VAL A 280 -11.83 -9.21 -10.27
N GLY A 281 -12.55 -9.27 -9.15
CA GLY A 281 -11.96 -9.33 -7.82
C GLY A 281 -11.25 -10.66 -7.53
N VAL A 282 -11.98 -11.78 -7.68
CA VAL A 282 -11.44 -13.13 -7.44
C VAL A 282 -10.35 -13.47 -8.47
N GLY A 283 -10.53 -13.06 -9.72
CA GLY A 283 -9.50 -13.18 -10.75
C GLY A 283 -8.19 -12.54 -10.33
N GLY A 284 -8.23 -11.32 -9.77
CA GLY A 284 -7.03 -10.62 -9.31
C GLY A 284 -6.30 -11.40 -8.23
N VAL A 285 -7.04 -11.91 -7.23
CA VAL A 285 -6.48 -12.76 -6.18
C VAL A 285 -5.83 -14.03 -6.75
N LEU A 286 -6.49 -14.73 -7.66
CA LEU A 286 -5.97 -15.96 -8.27
C LEU A 286 -4.69 -15.72 -9.09
N PHE A 287 -4.67 -14.67 -9.91
CA PHE A 287 -3.47 -14.29 -10.69
C PHE A 287 -2.32 -13.86 -9.77
N GLY A 288 -2.62 -13.10 -8.72
CA GLY A 288 -1.61 -12.70 -7.73
C GLY A 288 -0.99 -13.89 -6.99
N LEU A 289 -1.82 -14.87 -6.58
CA LEU A 289 -1.32 -16.13 -5.99
C LEU A 289 -0.44 -16.91 -6.98
N LEU A 290 -0.87 -17.01 -8.24
CA LEU A 290 -0.13 -17.72 -9.29
C LEU A 290 1.28 -17.12 -9.46
N PHE A 291 1.38 -15.82 -9.69
CA PHE A 291 2.68 -15.15 -9.86
C PHE A 291 3.52 -15.16 -8.57
N GLY A 292 2.89 -15.06 -7.39
CA GLY A 292 3.57 -15.19 -6.12
C GLY A 292 4.21 -16.57 -5.92
N PHE A 293 3.51 -17.64 -6.31
CA PHE A 293 4.07 -19.01 -6.27
C PHE A 293 5.15 -19.24 -7.32
N VAL A 294 5.00 -18.68 -8.53
CA VAL A 294 6.05 -18.72 -9.56
C VAL A 294 7.30 -18.00 -9.06
N ALA A 295 7.16 -16.83 -8.43
CA ALA A 295 8.29 -16.10 -7.84
C ALA A 295 8.98 -16.90 -6.73
N ALA A 296 8.22 -17.54 -5.84
CA ALA A 296 8.74 -18.41 -4.80
C ALA A 296 9.49 -19.63 -5.38
N PHE A 297 8.95 -20.25 -6.44
CA PHE A 297 9.59 -21.36 -7.12
C PHE A 297 10.88 -20.93 -7.83
N THR A 298 10.90 -19.79 -8.52
CA THR A 298 12.09 -19.29 -9.22
C THR A 298 13.21 -18.93 -8.24
N THR A 299 12.88 -18.25 -7.14
CA THR A 299 13.86 -17.82 -6.13
C THR A 299 14.54 -18.98 -5.40
N ARG A 300 13.91 -20.16 -5.39
CA ARG A 300 14.52 -21.41 -4.90
C ARG A 300 15.84 -21.75 -5.62
N PHE A 301 15.97 -21.42 -6.90
CA PHE A 301 17.12 -21.80 -7.75
C PHE A 301 18.21 -20.72 -7.83
N THR A 302 18.03 -19.57 -7.19
CA THR A 302 18.89 -18.37 -7.39
C THR A 302 20.19 -18.36 -6.56
N HIS A 303 20.56 -19.49 -5.93
CA HIS A 303 21.64 -19.54 -4.93
C HIS A 303 22.98 -18.93 -5.35
N ASN A 304 23.38 -19.13 -6.61
CA ASN A 304 24.71 -18.75 -7.09
C ASN A 304 24.77 -17.28 -7.56
N VAL A 305 23.62 -16.58 -7.67
CA VAL A 305 23.53 -15.21 -8.20
C VAL A 305 22.58 -14.37 -7.32
N ARG A 306 22.96 -14.16 -6.06
CA ARG A 306 22.10 -13.48 -5.06
C ARG A 306 21.74 -12.04 -5.42
N GLN A 307 22.53 -11.40 -6.29
CA GLN A 307 22.32 -10.03 -6.75
C GLN A 307 21.02 -9.85 -7.55
N ILE A 308 20.49 -10.93 -8.14
CA ILE A 308 19.27 -10.89 -8.97
C ILE A 308 18.00 -11.16 -8.18
N GLU A 309 18.11 -11.64 -6.93
CA GLU A 309 16.94 -11.94 -6.08
C GLU A 309 16.02 -10.72 -5.89
N PRO A 310 16.52 -9.49 -5.64
CA PRO A 310 15.63 -8.33 -5.55
C PRO A 310 14.92 -8.03 -6.86
N LEU A 311 15.61 -8.18 -7.99
CA LEU A 311 15.02 -7.96 -9.32
C LEU A 311 13.80 -8.88 -9.53
N PHE A 312 13.86 -10.15 -9.12
CA PHE A 312 12.72 -11.05 -9.26
C PHE A 312 11.48 -10.60 -8.46
N VAL A 313 11.66 -10.09 -7.24
CA VAL A 313 10.53 -9.58 -6.45
C VAL A 313 9.82 -8.44 -7.18
N PHE A 314 10.56 -7.48 -7.74
CA PHE A 314 9.98 -6.38 -8.52
C PHE A 314 9.39 -6.82 -9.84
N MET A 315 10.10 -7.66 -10.60
CA MET A 315 9.64 -8.06 -11.93
C MET A 315 8.41 -8.96 -11.88
N TYR A 316 8.33 -9.91 -10.94
CA TYR A 316 7.13 -10.76 -10.81
C TYR A 316 5.92 -10.02 -10.24
N SER A 317 6.11 -9.10 -9.30
CA SER A 317 5.00 -8.24 -8.82
C SER A 317 4.47 -7.33 -9.93
N TYR A 318 5.36 -6.69 -10.67
CA TYR A 318 4.98 -5.83 -11.79
C TYR A 318 4.38 -6.62 -12.97
N LEU A 319 4.91 -7.81 -13.26
CA LEU A 319 4.32 -8.69 -14.28
C LEU A 319 2.91 -9.14 -13.88
N ALA A 320 2.68 -9.46 -12.60
CA ALA A 320 1.34 -9.79 -12.11
C ALA A 320 0.36 -8.62 -12.32
N TYR A 321 0.82 -7.38 -12.09
CA TYR A 321 0.05 -6.16 -12.34
C TYR A 321 -0.29 -6.00 -13.84
N LEU A 322 0.70 -6.05 -14.72
CA LEU A 322 0.52 -5.86 -16.16
C LEU A 322 -0.32 -6.96 -16.81
N VAL A 323 -0.14 -8.21 -16.39
CA VAL A 323 -0.92 -9.34 -16.92
C VAL A 323 -2.38 -9.26 -16.45
N ALA A 324 -2.62 -8.81 -15.21
CA ALA A 324 -3.98 -8.56 -14.74
C ALA A 324 -4.66 -7.43 -15.54
N GLU A 325 -3.92 -6.35 -15.84
CA GLU A 325 -4.40 -5.26 -16.70
C GLU A 325 -4.72 -5.76 -18.12
N LEU A 326 -3.87 -6.62 -18.69
CA LEU A 326 -4.08 -7.25 -20.00
C LEU A 326 -5.39 -8.05 -20.08
N PHE A 327 -5.74 -8.75 -18.99
CA PHE A 327 -6.98 -9.52 -18.91
C PHE A 327 -8.20 -8.71 -18.42
N ALA A 328 -8.05 -7.39 -18.22
CA ALA A 328 -9.07 -6.51 -17.65
C ALA A 328 -9.60 -7.01 -16.27
N ILE A 329 -8.71 -7.59 -15.47
CA ILE A 329 -8.94 -8.07 -14.10
C ILE A 329 -8.33 -7.04 -13.13
N SER A 330 -8.64 -7.11 -11.83
CA SER A 330 -8.06 -6.18 -10.83
C SER A 330 -6.54 -6.32 -10.73
N SER A 331 -5.82 -5.37 -11.33
CA SER A 331 -4.36 -5.28 -11.30
C SER A 331 -3.83 -4.96 -9.91
N VAL A 332 -4.53 -4.09 -9.16
CA VAL A 332 -4.20 -3.78 -7.75
C VAL A 332 -4.36 -5.00 -6.84
N LEU A 333 -5.44 -5.78 -6.92
CA LEU A 333 -5.58 -7.01 -6.12
C LEU A 333 -4.52 -8.06 -6.49
N ALA A 334 -4.17 -8.15 -7.78
CA ALA A 334 -3.15 -9.08 -8.24
C ALA A 334 -1.78 -8.78 -7.65
N ILE A 335 -1.33 -7.52 -7.67
CA ILE A 335 -0.04 -7.15 -7.09
C ILE A 335 -0.02 -7.28 -5.56
N ILE A 336 -1.10 -6.92 -4.85
CA ILE A 336 -1.21 -7.11 -3.38
C ILE A 336 -1.06 -8.58 -3.02
N THR A 337 -1.83 -9.45 -3.69
CA THR A 337 -1.84 -10.88 -3.39
C THR A 337 -0.50 -11.52 -3.74
N CYS A 338 0.12 -11.08 -4.84
CA CYS A 338 1.49 -11.47 -5.20
C CYS A 338 2.50 -11.05 -4.11
N ALA A 339 2.42 -9.80 -3.64
CA ALA A 339 3.32 -9.26 -2.62
C ALA A 339 3.19 -9.99 -1.27
N ILE A 340 1.97 -10.26 -0.81
CA ILE A 340 1.70 -11.03 0.44
C ILE A 340 2.28 -12.45 0.31
N THR A 341 2.08 -13.09 -0.84
CA THR A 341 2.61 -14.44 -1.12
C THR A 341 4.14 -14.44 -1.14
N MET A 342 4.76 -13.45 -1.81
CA MET A 342 6.21 -13.30 -1.85
C MET A 342 6.79 -13.01 -0.47
N LYS A 343 6.16 -12.15 0.33
CA LYS A 343 6.58 -11.91 1.72
C LYS A 343 6.65 -13.21 2.51
N TYR A 344 5.67 -14.10 2.36
CA TYR A 344 5.61 -15.34 3.12
C TYR A 344 6.59 -16.43 2.62
N TYR A 345 6.72 -16.63 1.30
CA TYR A 345 7.53 -17.72 0.75
C TYR A 345 8.91 -17.28 0.23
N VAL A 346 9.02 -16.11 -0.40
CA VAL A 346 10.29 -15.64 -1.00
C VAL A 346 11.26 -15.15 0.08
N GLU A 347 10.79 -14.45 1.12
CA GLU A 347 11.68 -14.03 2.22
C GLU A 347 12.38 -15.22 2.92
N GLU A 348 11.73 -16.39 2.97
CA GLU A 348 12.33 -17.61 3.53
C GLU A 348 13.36 -18.26 2.59
N ASN A 349 13.26 -18.04 1.27
CA ASN A 349 14.21 -18.56 0.28
C ASN A 349 15.46 -17.70 0.11
N VAL A 350 15.31 -16.41 0.38
CA VAL A 350 16.30 -15.37 0.10
C VAL A 350 17.23 -15.17 1.29
N SER A 351 18.51 -14.87 1.01
CA SER A 351 19.48 -14.59 2.08
C SER A 351 19.18 -13.28 2.83
N GLN A 352 19.55 -13.18 4.11
CA GLN A 352 19.27 -11.99 4.92
C GLN A 352 19.76 -10.67 4.30
N ARG A 353 20.95 -10.68 3.67
CA ARG A 353 21.51 -9.50 2.97
C ARG A 353 20.67 -9.05 1.79
N SER A 354 20.07 -10.00 1.07
CA SER A 354 19.22 -9.71 -0.07
C SER A 354 17.81 -9.30 0.37
N CYS A 355 17.28 -9.92 1.43
CA CYS A 355 16.04 -9.47 2.08
C CYS A 355 16.13 -8.02 2.55
N THR A 356 17.26 -7.61 3.16
CA THR A 356 17.48 -6.20 3.50
C THR A 356 17.49 -5.31 2.26
N THR A 357 18.16 -5.73 1.18
CA THR A 357 18.16 -4.98 -0.09
C THR A 357 16.76 -4.84 -0.67
N ILE A 358 15.96 -5.92 -0.69
CA ILE A 358 14.57 -5.90 -1.17
C ILE A 358 13.76 -4.88 -0.37
N ARG A 359 13.79 -4.93 0.97
CA ARG A 359 13.07 -3.97 1.81
C ARG A 359 13.45 -2.53 1.49
N HIS A 360 14.74 -2.22 1.41
CA HIS A 360 15.18 -0.85 1.14
C HIS A 360 14.77 -0.38 -0.25
N VAL A 361 14.89 -1.22 -1.28
CA VAL A 361 14.51 -0.83 -2.64
C VAL A 361 12.99 -0.67 -2.76
N VAL A 362 12.19 -1.57 -2.19
CA VAL A 362 10.72 -1.46 -2.20
C VAL A 362 10.29 -0.18 -1.50
N LYS A 363 10.85 0.08 -0.31
CA LYS A 363 10.51 1.27 0.48
C LYS A 363 10.96 2.55 -0.21
N MET A 364 12.14 2.55 -0.82
CA MET A 364 12.65 3.70 -1.59
C MET A 364 11.74 4.01 -2.78
N LEU A 365 11.35 3.01 -3.57
CA LEU A 365 10.48 3.23 -4.73
C LEU A 365 9.10 3.72 -4.32
N ALA A 366 8.48 3.11 -3.31
CA ALA A 366 7.18 3.56 -2.81
C ALA A 366 7.24 4.98 -2.26
N THR A 367 8.29 5.32 -1.51
CA THR A 367 8.46 6.67 -0.97
C THR A 367 8.59 7.71 -2.08
N VAL A 368 9.36 7.42 -3.15
CA VAL A 368 9.51 8.32 -4.30
C VAL A 368 8.18 8.47 -5.04
N SER A 369 7.46 7.38 -5.28
CA SER A 369 6.15 7.44 -5.94
C SER A 369 5.14 8.23 -5.11
N GLU A 370 5.07 8.00 -3.80
CA GLU A 370 4.15 8.71 -2.90
C GLU A 370 4.45 10.23 -2.85
N THR A 371 5.73 10.62 -2.76
CA THR A 371 6.09 12.04 -2.74
C THR A 371 5.73 12.75 -4.03
N LEU A 372 5.93 12.10 -5.18
CA LEU A 372 5.54 12.65 -6.48
C LEU A 372 4.04 12.84 -6.59
N ILE A 373 3.23 11.88 -6.10
CA ILE A 373 1.77 11.98 -6.20
C ILE A 373 1.24 13.17 -5.40
N PHE A 374 1.65 13.32 -4.13
CA PHE A 374 1.20 14.43 -3.31
C PHE A 374 1.72 15.78 -3.81
N PHE A 375 2.95 15.80 -4.35
CA PHE A 375 3.50 16.98 -4.99
C PHE A 375 2.67 17.39 -6.22
N PHE A 376 2.39 16.45 -7.12
CA PHE A 376 1.60 16.69 -8.34
C PHE A 376 0.15 17.07 -8.05
N LEU A 377 -0.47 16.48 -7.02
CA LEU A 377 -1.78 16.90 -6.54
C LEU A 377 -1.80 18.40 -6.21
N GLY A 378 -0.75 18.92 -5.56
CA GLY A 378 -0.62 20.35 -5.27
C GLY A 378 -0.49 21.20 -6.53
N VAL A 379 0.33 20.77 -7.51
CA VAL A 379 0.50 21.50 -8.79
C VAL A 379 -0.83 21.57 -9.55
N VAL A 380 -1.50 20.44 -9.68
CA VAL A 380 -2.76 20.27 -10.43
C VAL A 380 -3.92 21.08 -9.86
N THR A 381 -3.92 21.31 -8.55
CA THR A 381 -4.92 22.16 -7.88
C THR A 381 -4.89 23.61 -8.38
N ILE A 382 -3.79 24.08 -8.97
CA ILE A 382 -3.68 25.46 -9.47
C ILE A 382 -3.71 25.50 -11.00
N THR A 383 -3.18 24.48 -11.67
CA THR A 383 -3.06 24.46 -13.13
C THR A 383 -4.33 24.00 -13.85
N THR A 384 -5.23 23.29 -13.18
CA THR A 384 -6.45 22.76 -13.80
C THR A 384 -7.59 23.79 -13.80
N GLU A 385 -8.40 23.81 -14.86
CA GLU A 385 -9.62 24.62 -14.89
C GLU A 385 -10.69 24.00 -13.97
N HIS A 386 -11.16 24.78 -13.01
CA HIS A 386 -12.11 24.33 -11.99
C HIS A 386 -13.54 24.76 -12.30
N GLU A 387 -14.44 23.79 -12.38
CA GLU A 387 -15.89 24.02 -12.35
C GLU A 387 -16.37 23.93 -10.89
N TRP A 388 -16.75 25.07 -10.30
CA TRP A 388 -17.00 25.16 -8.87
C TRP A 388 -18.50 25.19 -8.53
N SER A 389 -18.95 24.23 -7.71
CA SER A 389 -20.27 24.26 -7.06
C SER A 389 -20.14 24.05 -5.55
N TRP A 390 -20.35 25.13 -4.78
CA TRP A 390 -20.25 25.11 -3.32
C TRP A 390 -21.17 24.05 -2.68
N ALA A 391 -22.40 23.94 -3.18
CA ALA A 391 -23.36 22.98 -2.65
C ALA A 391 -22.85 21.54 -2.85
N TYR A 392 -22.43 21.19 -4.08
CA TYR A 392 -22.00 19.83 -4.39
C TYR A 392 -20.75 19.43 -3.58
N VAL A 393 -19.75 20.32 -3.48
CA VAL A 393 -18.53 20.06 -2.71
C VAL A 393 -18.83 19.88 -1.22
N LEU A 394 -19.62 20.79 -0.63
CA LEU A 394 -19.95 20.74 0.80
C LEU A 394 -20.78 19.50 1.17
N PHE A 395 -21.75 19.13 0.33
CA PHE A 395 -22.55 17.93 0.57
C PHE A 395 -21.74 16.65 0.37
N THR A 396 -20.84 16.60 -0.63
CA THR A 396 -19.94 15.46 -0.79
C THR A 396 -19.05 15.29 0.45
N LEU A 397 -18.50 16.40 0.97
CA LEU A 397 -17.73 16.41 2.20
C LEU A 397 -18.56 15.87 3.39
N LEU A 398 -19.76 16.42 3.58
CA LEU A 398 -20.65 16.04 4.68
C LEU A 398 -21.02 14.55 4.60
N PHE A 399 -21.44 14.07 3.43
CA PHE A 399 -21.82 12.68 3.23
C PHE A 399 -20.64 11.72 3.36
N ALA A 400 -19.43 12.12 2.95
CA ALA A 400 -18.23 11.33 3.18
C ALA A 400 -18.00 11.06 4.68
N PHE A 401 -18.17 12.07 5.55
CA PHE A 401 -18.06 11.89 6.99
C PHE A 401 -19.23 11.11 7.59
N VAL A 402 -20.46 11.42 7.19
CA VAL A 402 -21.67 10.79 7.74
C VAL A 402 -21.71 9.30 7.41
N TRP A 403 -21.55 8.93 6.14
CA TRP A 403 -21.61 7.51 5.73
C TRP A 403 -20.45 6.70 6.27
N ARG A 404 -19.25 7.29 6.36
CA ARG A 404 -18.12 6.64 7.01
C ARG A 404 -18.37 6.41 8.51
N GLY A 405 -18.87 7.42 9.22
CA GLY A 405 -19.19 7.31 10.63
C GLY A 405 -20.27 6.25 10.90
N ILE A 406 -21.38 6.31 10.17
CA ILE A 406 -22.48 5.34 10.30
C ILE A 406 -22.00 3.94 9.90
N GLY A 407 -21.26 3.82 8.79
CA GLY A 407 -20.73 2.55 8.31
C GLY A 407 -19.84 1.88 9.33
N MET A 408 -18.91 2.62 9.94
CA MET A 408 -18.04 2.08 10.97
C MET A 408 -18.80 1.65 12.22
N LEU A 409 -19.82 2.41 12.65
CA LEU A 409 -20.67 2.00 13.77
C LEU A 409 -21.43 0.70 13.45
N VAL A 410 -22.15 0.65 12.33
CA VAL A 410 -22.99 -0.49 11.93
C VAL A 410 -22.16 -1.75 11.71
N LEU A 411 -21.07 -1.65 10.93
CA LEU A 411 -20.19 -2.78 10.64
C LEU A 411 -19.53 -3.31 11.91
N THR A 412 -19.17 -2.42 12.85
CA THR A 412 -18.59 -2.84 14.12
C THR A 412 -19.61 -3.57 14.99
N GLN A 413 -20.86 -3.09 15.08
CA GLN A 413 -21.90 -3.78 15.87
C GLN A 413 -22.13 -5.22 15.39
N ILE A 414 -22.04 -5.46 14.07
CA ILE A 414 -22.20 -6.80 13.49
C ILE A 414 -21.01 -7.70 13.78
N ILE A 415 -19.78 -7.19 13.72
CA ILE A 415 -18.56 -8.01 13.88
C ILE A 415 -18.16 -8.22 15.34
N ASN A 416 -18.52 -7.30 16.25
CA ASN A 416 -18.12 -7.32 17.66
C ASN A 416 -18.47 -8.62 18.41
N PRO A 417 -19.64 -9.28 18.17
CA PRO A 417 -19.99 -10.55 18.78
C PRO A 417 -19.08 -11.72 18.34
N PHE A 418 -18.50 -11.64 17.15
CA PHE A 418 -17.63 -12.68 16.59
C PHE A 418 -16.16 -12.50 16.97
N ARG A 419 -15.83 -11.43 17.71
CA ARG A 419 -14.46 -11.07 18.06
C ARG A 419 -14.16 -11.31 19.54
N THR A 420 -13.01 -11.92 19.80
CA THR A 420 -12.50 -12.12 21.17
C THR A 420 -12.13 -10.81 21.85
N ILE A 421 -11.57 -9.85 21.09
CA ILE A 421 -11.28 -8.49 21.57
C ILE A 421 -12.23 -7.52 20.89
N GLN A 422 -13.17 -7.02 21.68
CA GLN A 422 -14.22 -6.13 21.23
C GLN A 422 -13.71 -4.70 21.02
N PHE A 423 -14.22 -4.04 19.96
CA PHE A 423 -13.92 -2.65 19.67
C PHE A 423 -14.86 -1.74 20.45
N ASN A 424 -14.29 -0.87 21.29
CA ASN A 424 -15.07 0.10 22.04
C ASN A 424 -15.46 1.29 21.14
N PHE A 425 -16.40 2.12 21.57
CA PHE A 425 -16.80 3.32 20.83
C PHE A 425 -15.62 4.26 20.54
N LYS A 426 -14.63 4.31 21.44
CA LYS A 426 -13.38 5.05 21.24
C LYS A 426 -12.55 4.51 20.06
N ASP A 427 -12.45 3.19 19.96
CA ASP A 427 -11.71 2.53 18.88
C ASP A 427 -12.43 2.71 17.55
N GLN A 428 -13.77 2.63 17.56
CA GLN A 428 -14.63 2.87 16.40
C GLN A 428 -14.51 4.31 15.88
N PHE A 429 -14.48 5.29 16.78
CA PHE A 429 -14.25 6.68 16.40
C PHE A 429 -12.85 6.87 15.80
N GLY A 430 -11.82 6.27 16.40
CA GLY A 430 -10.46 6.29 15.84
C GLY A 430 -10.37 5.68 14.44
N LEU A 431 -11.07 4.56 14.21
CA LEU A 431 -11.17 3.89 12.91
C LEU A 431 -11.91 4.75 11.87
N ALA A 432 -13.03 5.37 12.25
CA ALA A 432 -13.79 6.27 11.37
C ALA A 432 -12.98 7.53 11.05
N TYR A 433 -12.32 8.14 12.03
CA TYR A 433 -11.55 9.37 11.87
C TYR A 433 -10.18 9.14 11.20
N GLY A 434 -9.63 7.92 11.26
CA GLY A 434 -8.34 7.58 10.65
C GLY A 434 -8.38 7.43 9.12
N GLY A 435 -9.57 7.44 8.51
CA GLY A 435 -9.68 7.27 7.07
C GLY A 435 -9.62 8.58 6.30
N LEU A 436 -8.42 8.96 5.89
CA LEU A 436 -8.19 10.14 5.05
C LEU A 436 -8.42 9.79 3.58
N ARG A 437 -8.58 10.78 2.71
CA ARG A 437 -8.53 10.57 1.24
C ARG A 437 -7.11 10.82 0.77
N GLY A 438 -6.63 10.04 -0.19
CA GLY A 438 -5.24 10.14 -0.62
C GLY A 438 -5.00 9.88 -2.11
N ALA A 439 -3.82 9.31 -2.38
CA ALA A 439 -3.22 9.19 -3.71
C ALA A 439 -4.09 8.49 -4.77
N ILE A 440 -4.80 7.43 -4.38
CA ILE A 440 -5.59 6.60 -5.31
C ILE A 440 -6.89 7.30 -5.71
N CYS A 441 -7.53 8.01 -4.77
CA CYS A 441 -8.69 8.85 -5.06
C CYS A 441 -8.32 9.94 -6.08
N PHE A 442 -7.14 10.55 -5.95
CA PHE A 442 -6.63 11.52 -6.91
C PHE A 442 -6.46 10.87 -8.29
N ALA A 443 -5.79 9.73 -8.39
CA ALA A 443 -5.55 9.12 -9.70
C ALA A 443 -6.80 8.69 -10.44
N LEU A 444 -7.73 8.05 -9.73
CA LEU A 444 -8.97 7.59 -10.34
C LEU A 444 -9.80 8.76 -10.89
N VAL A 445 -9.74 9.95 -10.28
CA VAL A 445 -10.48 11.11 -10.80
C VAL A 445 -9.93 11.62 -12.14
N PHE A 446 -8.62 11.47 -12.37
CA PHE A 446 -7.99 11.87 -13.64
C PHE A 446 -8.20 10.84 -14.75
N THR A 447 -8.49 9.60 -14.41
CA THR A 447 -8.82 8.52 -15.37
C THR A 447 -10.27 8.58 -15.85
N LEU A 448 -11.12 9.47 -15.31
CA LEU A 448 -12.49 9.62 -15.79
C LEU A 448 -12.53 9.87 -17.31
N PRO A 449 -13.35 9.12 -18.07
CA PRO A 449 -13.51 9.37 -19.50
C PRO A 449 -14.14 10.74 -19.77
N ASP A 450 -13.70 11.38 -20.85
CA ASP A 450 -14.16 12.74 -21.25
C ASP A 450 -15.64 12.78 -21.67
N ASN A 451 -16.24 11.63 -21.94
CA ASN A 451 -17.67 11.50 -22.25
C ASN A 451 -18.58 11.74 -21.03
N ILE A 452 -18.02 11.84 -19.82
CA ILE A 452 -18.78 12.09 -18.61
C ILE A 452 -19.15 13.57 -18.50
N ASN A 453 -20.44 13.85 -18.41
CA ASN A 453 -20.97 15.18 -18.11
C ASN A 453 -20.33 15.75 -16.84
N ARG A 454 -19.86 17.00 -16.91
CA ARG A 454 -19.27 17.74 -15.77
C ARG A 454 -18.10 17.00 -15.09
N ARG A 455 -17.22 16.35 -15.87
CA ARG A 455 -15.94 15.79 -15.38
C ARG A 455 -15.15 16.77 -14.50
N ASN A 456 -15.07 18.05 -14.91
CA ASN A 456 -14.32 19.08 -14.19
C ASN A 456 -14.89 19.37 -12.80
N LEU A 457 -16.21 19.24 -12.60
CA LEU A 457 -16.84 19.33 -11.30
C LEU A 457 -16.39 18.20 -10.37
N PHE A 458 -16.32 16.96 -10.88
CA PHE A 458 -15.85 15.81 -10.10
C PHE A 458 -14.37 15.93 -9.73
N VAL A 459 -13.53 16.37 -10.67
CA VAL A 459 -12.09 16.63 -10.42
C VAL A 459 -11.94 17.68 -9.31
N THR A 460 -12.68 18.79 -9.42
CA THR A 460 -12.65 19.89 -8.44
C THR A 460 -13.14 19.44 -7.06
N ALA A 461 -14.23 18.67 -7.00
CA ALA A 461 -14.77 18.15 -5.76
C ALA A 461 -13.82 17.15 -5.08
N SER A 462 -13.21 16.23 -5.84
CA SER A 462 -12.21 15.29 -5.32
C SER A 462 -10.99 16.02 -4.74
N ILE A 463 -10.43 16.99 -5.47
CA ILE A 463 -9.29 17.79 -5.01
C ILE A 463 -9.64 18.54 -3.72
N ALA A 464 -10.80 19.19 -3.66
CA ALA A 464 -11.25 19.91 -2.46
C ALA A 464 -11.38 18.99 -1.24
N ILE A 465 -11.92 17.78 -1.42
CA ILE A 465 -12.06 16.80 -0.33
C ILE A 465 -10.69 16.25 0.11
N ILE A 466 -9.79 15.96 -0.84
CA ILE A 466 -8.44 15.49 -0.49
C ILE A 466 -7.70 16.56 0.29
N ILE A 467 -7.73 17.83 -0.14
CA ILE A 467 -7.11 18.93 0.59
C ILE A 467 -7.74 19.09 1.98
N PHE A 468 -9.08 19.04 2.07
CA PHE A 468 -9.76 19.13 3.37
C PHE A 468 -9.32 18.00 4.30
N THR A 469 -9.35 16.75 3.85
CA THR A 469 -9.00 15.60 4.70
C THR A 469 -7.51 15.58 5.05
N VAL A 470 -6.61 15.82 4.10
CA VAL A 470 -5.16 15.82 4.39
C VAL A 470 -4.74 16.97 5.31
N PHE A 471 -5.26 18.18 5.10
CA PHE A 471 -4.90 19.32 5.96
C PHE A 471 -5.64 19.30 7.29
N ILE A 472 -6.98 19.25 7.28
CA ILE A 472 -7.76 19.41 8.51
C ILE A 472 -7.73 18.10 9.30
N GLN A 473 -8.14 16.98 8.70
CA GLN A 473 -8.21 15.69 9.40
C GLN A 473 -6.81 15.10 9.65
N GLY A 474 -5.84 15.32 8.76
CA GLY A 474 -4.45 14.88 8.94
C GLY A 474 -3.72 15.60 10.07
N ILE A 475 -3.86 16.93 10.21
CA ILE A 475 -3.21 17.67 11.31
C ILE A 475 -3.91 17.38 12.66
N SER A 476 -5.23 17.21 12.64
CA SER A 476 -6.01 17.01 13.87
C SER A 476 -6.03 15.58 14.39
N ILE A 477 -5.59 14.58 13.62
CA ILE A 477 -5.62 13.18 14.06
C ILE A 477 -4.79 12.95 15.32
N ARG A 478 -3.57 13.51 15.39
CA ARG A 478 -2.68 13.36 16.55
C ARG A 478 -3.30 13.88 17.85
N PRO A 479 -3.73 15.15 17.95
CA PRO A 479 -4.32 15.65 19.19
C PRO A 479 -5.61 14.92 19.57
N ILE A 480 -6.43 14.52 18.58
CA ILE A 480 -7.67 13.78 18.82
C ILE A 480 -7.37 12.40 19.41
N VAL A 481 -6.40 11.67 18.87
CA VAL A 481 -6.06 10.31 19.32
C VAL A 481 -5.42 10.34 20.72
N GLU A 482 -4.55 11.32 20.98
CA GLU A 482 -3.98 11.55 22.31
C GLU A 482 -5.07 11.88 23.34
N TYR A 483 -6.06 12.70 22.97
CA TYR A 483 -7.19 13.06 23.83
C TYR A 483 -8.12 11.87 24.13
N ILE A 484 -8.43 11.04 23.14
CA ILE A 484 -9.35 9.91 23.28
C ILE A 484 -8.77 8.79 24.16
N ASN A 485 -7.44 8.76 24.31
CA ASN A 485 -6.67 7.77 25.06
C ASN A 485 -7.07 6.34 24.65
N ILE A 486 -6.87 6.05 23.36
CA ILE A 486 -7.12 4.73 22.77
C ILE A 486 -6.25 3.68 23.47
N ARG A 487 -6.74 2.45 23.60
CA ARG A 487 -6.00 1.35 24.23
C ARG A 487 -4.64 1.19 23.55
N ARG A 488 -3.57 1.30 24.33
CA ARG A 488 -2.20 1.10 23.87
C ARG A 488 -1.83 -0.37 23.88
N THR A 489 -0.96 -0.77 22.96
CA THR A 489 -0.38 -2.11 22.97
C THR A 489 0.46 -2.28 24.23
N ASN A 490 0.15 -3.28 25.04
CA ASN A 490 0.99 -3.64 26.17
C ASN A 490 2.20 -4.41 25.63
N LYS A 491 3.33 -3.72 25.41
CA LYS A 491 4.56 -4.30 24.84
C LYS A 491 5.24 -5.31 25.79
N ASP A 492 4.76 -5.48 27.03
CA ASP A 492 5.53 -6.12 28.11
C ASP A 492 5.43 -7.65 28.26
N LEU A 493 4.77 -8.42 27.38
CA LEU A 493 4.55 -9.86 27.66
C LEU A 493 4.88 -10.86 26.54
N ASN A 494 5.83 -10.57 25.65
CA ASN A 494 6.42 -11.62 24.81
C ASN A 494 7.56 -12.34 25.53
N THR A 495 7.29 -12.90 26.71
CA THR A 495 8.23 -13.84 27.33
C THR A 495 8.12 -15.18 26.62
N ILE A 496 9.23 -15.90 26.42
CA ILE A 496 9.24 -17.27 25.86
C ILE A 496 8.18 -18.14 26.56
N ASN A 497 8.03 -17.97 27.87
CA ASN A 497 7.05 -18.70 28.67
C ASN A 497 5.58 -18.41 28.26
N VAL A 498 5.25 -17.15 27.98
CA VAL A 498 3.91 -16.75 27.52
C VAL A 498 3.62 -17.35 26.14
N GLU A 499 4.57 -17.30 25.21
CA GLU A 499 4.39 -17.91 23.88
C GLU A 499 4.24 -19.43 24.00
N VAL A 500 5.09 -20.11 24.79
CA VAL A 500 5.01 -21.57 24.99
C VAL A 500 3.65 -21.97 25.57
N HIS A 501 3.18 -21.28 26.61
CA HIS A 501 1.88 -21.56 27.21
C HIS A 501 0.72 -21.28 26.25
N THR A 502 0.76 -20.18 25.51
CA THR A 502 -0.26 -19.83 24.52
C THR A 502 -0.33 -20.90 23.43
N ARG A 503 0.82 -21.35 22.91
CA ARG A 503 0.91 -22.40 21.88
C ARG A 503 0.44 -23.76 22.38
N MET A 504 0.82 -24.13 23.60
CA MET A 504 0.32 -25.35 24.22
C MET A 504 -1.20 -25.30 24.29
N MET A 505 -1.78 -24.17 24.71
CA MET A 505 -3.22 -24.01 24.77
C MET A 505 -3.89 -24.09 23.40
N GLU A 506 -3.32 -23.46 22.36
CA GLU A 506 -3.83 -23.59 20.97
C GLU A 506 -3.88 -25.06 20.52
N HIS A 507 -2.83 -25.83 20.75
CA HIS A 507 -2.77 -27.24 20.37
C HIS A 507 -3.74 -28.12 21.18
N VAL A 508 -3.91 -27.83 22.47
CA VAL A 508 -4.89 -28.52 23.31
C VAL A 508 -6.31 -28.23 22.82
N VAL A 509 -6.65 -26.97 22.53
CA VAL A 509 -7.97 -26.60 21.99
C VAL A 509 -8.21 -27.27 20.65
N CYS A 510 -7.23 -27.27 19.73
CA CYS A 510 -7.34 -27.98 18.46
C CYS A 510 -7.57 -29.50 18.65
N GLY A 511 -6.88 -30.12 19.62
CA GLY A 511 -7.09 -31.53 19.95
C GLY A 511 -8.48 -31.81 20.51
N ILE A 512 -9.01 -30.90 21.35
CA ILE A 512 -10.38 -30.97 21.86
C ILE A 512 -11.38 -30.80 20.71
N GLU A 513 -11.18 -29.85 19.79
CA GLU A 513 -12.02 -29.64 18.62
C GLU A 513 -12.08 -30.89 17.72
N ASP A 514 -10.93 -31.52 17.47
CA ASP A 514 -10.82 -32.78 16.73
C ASP A 514 -11.59 -33.92 17.43
N LEU A 515 -11.48 -34.04 18.75
CA LEU A 515 -12.20 -35.03 19.56
C LEU A 515 -13.71 -34.78 19.59
N CYS A 516 -14.12 -33.52 19.66
CA CYS A 516 -15.52 -33.09 19.69
C CYS A 516 -16.16 -33.05 18.30
N GLY A 517 -15.38 -33.24 17.22
CA GLY A 517 -15.87 -33.13 15.85
C GLY A 517 -16.35 -31.72 15.47
N GLN A 518 -15.90 -30.69 16.17
CA GLN A 518 -16.26 -29.29 15.90
C GLN A 518 -15.23 -28.65 14.96
N TRP A 519 -15.72 -27.98 13.93
CA TRP A 519 -14.89 -27.39 12.87
C TRP A 519 -14.73 -25.91 13.15
N SER A 520 -13.84 -25.57 14.07
CA SER A 520 -13.57 -24.19 14.50
C SER A 520 -12.32 -23.63 13.82
N HIS A 521 -11.97 -22.38 14.13
CA HIS A 521 -10.86 -21.65 13.51
C HIS A 521 -9.50 -22.37 13.72
N TYR A 522 -9.30 -22.98 14.90
CA TYR A 522 -8.04 -23.68 15.21
C TYR A 522 -7.87 -24.94 14.36
N TYR A 523 -8.95 -25.71 14.15
CA TYR A 523 -8.97 -26.84 13.21
C TYR A 523 -8.50 -26.47 11.79
N TRP A 524 -9.11 -25.44 11.18
CA TRP A 524 -8.77 -25.03 9.81
C TRP A 524 -7.34 -24.47 9.71
N LYS A 525 -6.90 -23.70 10.71
CA LYS A 525 -5.53 -23.18 10.82
C LYS A 525 -4.52 -24.32 10.85
N ASP A 526 -4.77 -25.37 11.65
CA ASP A 526 -3.86 -26.52 11.76
C ASP A 526 -3.83 -27.36 10.48
N LYS A 527 -5.00 -27.59 9.84
CA LYS A 527 -5.09 -28.32 8.57
C LYS A 527 -4.37 -27.60 7.43
N PHE A 528 -4.55 -26.28 7.34
CA PHE A 528 -3.80 -25.46 6.37
C PHE A 528 -2.30 -25.49 6.66
N LYS A 529 -1.88 -25.39 7.93
CA LYS A 529 -0.48 -25.48 8.31
C LYS A 529 0.14 -26.83 7.93
N LYS A 530 -0.55 -27.94 8.22
CA LYS A 530 -0.15 -29.29 7.80
C LYS A 530 -0.02 -29.41 6.28
N PHE A 531 -0.97 -28.86 5.52
CA PHE A 531 -0.90 -28.84 4.06
C PHE A 531 0.26 -28.00 3.54
N ASN A 532 0.45 -26.80 4.09
CA ASN A 532 1.54 -25.91 3.76
C ASN A 532 2.90 -26.56 4.03
N ASP A 533 3.09 -27.13 5.22
CA ASP A 533 4.35 -27.77 5.61
C ASP A 533 4.64 -29.03 4.80
N LYS A 534 3.61 -29.80 4.42
CA LYS A 534 3.78 -31.06 3.68
C LYS A 534 3.96 -30.86 2.18
N VAL A 535 3.25 -29.91 1.58
CA VAL A 535 3.17 -29.73 0.12
C VAL A 535 3.83 -28.44 -0.32
N LEU A 536 3.33 -27.28 0.11
CA LEU A 536 3.81 -25.98 -0.40
C LEU A 536 5.25 -25.72 -0.02
N ARG A 537 5.63 -25.86 1.26
CA ARG A 537 7.00 -25.67 1.72
C ARG A 537 7.97 -26.61 1.00
N ARG A 538 7.60 -27.86 0.76
CA ARG A 538 8.46 -28.82 0.06
C ARG A 538 8.71 -28.46 -1.41
N ILE A 539 7.73 -27.84 -2.06
CA ILE A 539 7.80 -27.42 -3.47
C ILE A 539 8.48 -26.05 -3.60
N LEU A 540 8.12 -25.11 -2.74
CA LEU A 540 8.46 -23.70 -2.85
C LEU A 540 9.74 -23.34 -2.08
N LEU A 541 10.01 -23.99 -0.95
CA LEU A 541 11.16 -23.63 -0.11
C LEU A 541 12.42 -24.40 -0.47
N ARG A 542 13.55 -23.69 -0.32
CA ARG A 542 14.88 -24.24 -0.56
C ARG A 542 15.33 -25.19 0.55
N ASP A 543 15.22 -24.77 1.80
CA ASP A 543 15.56 -25.58 2.97
C ASP A 543 14.29 -26.11 3.63
N ASN A 544 14.10 -27.43 3.58
CA ASN A 544 12.91 -28.10 4.10
C ASN A 544 12.94 -28.30 5.63
N ARG A 545 13.79 -27.55 6.35
CA ARG A 545 13.76 -27.58 7.81
C ARG A 545 12.61 -26.70 8.27
N ALA A 546 11.52 -27.33 8.70
CA ALA A 546 10.53 -26.65 9.52
C ALA A 546 11.22 -26.20 10.81
N GLU A 547 11.80 -25.00 10.82
CA GLU A 547 12.26 -24.40 12.07
C GLU A 547 11.03 -24.19 12.95
N SER A 548 11.03 -24.81 14.13
CA SER A 548 9.95 -24.58 15.09
C SER A 548 9.84 -23.07 15.37
N SER A 549 8.62 -22.54 15.50
CA SER A 549 8.44 -21.09 15.73
C SER A 549 9.14 -20.60 17.00
N ILE A 550 9.43 -21.51 17.93
CA ILE A 550 10.18 -21.25 19.16
C ILE A 550 11.66 -20.99 18.82
N VAL A 551 12.26 -21.76 17.92
CA VAL A 551 13.64 -21.56 17.48
C VAL A 551 13.78 -20.26 16.68
N SER A 552 12.81 -19.92 15.82
CA SER A 552 12.84 -18.65 15.09
C SER A 552 12.63 -17.45 16.01
N LEU A 553 11.74 -17.55 17.00
CA LEU A 553 11.55 -16.52 18.01
C LEU A 553 12.79 -16.36 18.90
N TYR A 554 13.44 -17.47 19.29
CA TYR A 554 14.70 -17.44 20.03
C TYR A 554 15.81 -16.75 19.21
N LYS A 555 16.01 -17.11 17.94
CA LYS A 555 16.96 -16.42 17.06
C LYS A 555 16.63 -14.95 16.89
N LYS A 556 15.35 -14.59 16.77
CA LYS A 556 14.91 -13.20 16.66
C LYS A 556 15.25 -12.42 17.93
N LEU A 557 14.98 -13.00 19.11
CA LEU A 557 15.35 -12.41 20.39
C LEU A 557 16.87 -12.29 20.56
N GLU A 558 17.64 -13.31 20.16
CA GLU A 558 19.10 -13.24 20.17
C GLU A 558 19.63 -12.14 19.24
N LEU A 559 19.09 -12.03 18.04
CA LEU A 559 19.46 -10.98 17.09
C LEU A 559 19.10 -9.59 17.62
N GLN A 560 17.89 -9.44 18.19
CA GLN A 560 17.44 -8.20 18.82
C GLN A 560 18.38 -7.81 19.97
N ASN A 561 18.69 -8.76 20.86
CA ASN A 561 19.64 -8.54 21.95
C ASN A 561 21.04 -8.18 21.41
N ALA A 562 21.50 -8.81 20.33
CA ALA A 562 22.78 -8.50 19.70
C ALA A 562 22.81 -7.08 19.08
N ILE A 563 21.69 -6.63 18.50
CA ILE A 563 21.55 -5.25 17.99
C ILE A 563 21.53 -4.25 19.14
N ASP A 564 20.75 -4.51 20.19
CA ASP A 564 20.69 -3.66 21.38
C ASP A 564 22.06 -3.55 22.08
N LEU A 565 22.86 -4.63 22.05
CA LEU A 565 24.25 -4.66 22.54
C LEU A 565 25.22 -3.84 21.67
N LEU A 566 24.95 -3.69 20.37
CA LEU A 566 25.76 -2.89 19.45
C LEU A 566 25.40 -1.40 19.50
N ASP A 567 24.14 -1.09 19.77
CA ASP A 567 23.62 0.29 19.85
C ASP A 567 23.87 0.94 21.22
N THR A 568 24.33 0.20 22.24
CA THR A 568 24.71 0.77 23.54
C THR A 568 26.17 1.29 23.54
N PRO A 569 26.44 2.52 24.02
CA PRO A 569 27.81 2.99 24.20
C PRO A 569 28.55 2.08 25.20
N MET A 570 29.80 1.73 24.88
CA MET A 570 30.69 0.75 25.53
C MET A 570 30.87 0.83 27.08
N GLY A 571 30.23 1.78 27.76
CA GLY A 571 30.32 2.00 29.21
C GLY A 571 29.41 1.12 30.08
N ASP A 572 28.30 0.57 29.55
CA ASP A 572 27.26 -0.10 30.37
C ASP A 572 27.28 -1.65 30.31
N LEU A 573 28.32 -2.24 29.71
CA LEU A 573 28.41 -3.68 29.47
C LEU A 573 28.39 -4.51 30.76
N ILE A 574 28.93 -3.96 31.86
CA ILE A 574 28.98 -4.64 33.17
C ILE A 574 27.60 -4.63 33.85
N TYR A 575 26.84 -3.54 33.73
CA TYR A 575 25.51 -3.43 34.34
C TYR A 575 24.51 -4.37 33.66
N TYR A 576 24.60 -4.51 32.34
CA TYR A 576 23.75 -5.44 31.57
C TYR A 576 24.13 -6.92 31.76
N CYS A 577 25.42 -7.24 31.86
CA CYS A 577 25.86 -8.62 32.10
C CYS A 577 25.39 -9.13 33.48
N VAL A 578 25.45 -8.27 34.50
CA VAL A 578 24.93 -8.57 35.85
C VAL A 578 23.41 -8.72 35.86
N ASN A 579 22.67 -7.88 35.13
CA ASN A 579 21.20 -7.96 35.07
C ASN A 579 20.70 -9.15 34.25
N THR A 580 21.43 -9.54 33.21
CA THR A 580 21.17 -10.76 32.42
C THR A 580 21.45 -12.01 33.26
N PHE A 581 22.55 -12.02 34.03
CA PHE A 581 22.87 -13.11 34.96
C PHE A 581 21.85 -13.23 36.12
N LEU A 582 21.34 -12.09 36.63
CA LEU A 582 20.25 -12.06 37.61
C LEU A 582 18.92 -12.56 37.03
N LYS A 583 18.57 -12.20 35.79
CA LYS A 583 17.37 -12.74 35.10
C LYS A 583 17.48 -14.25 34.86
N LEU A 584 18.67 -14.77 34.56
CA LEU A 584 18.95 -16.21 34.43
C LEU A 584 18.88 -16.96 35.77
N ASN A 585 19.37 -16.39 36.87
CA ASN A 585 19.28 -17.05 38.18
C ASN A 585 17.87 -17.04 38.79
N THR A 586 17.08 -15.99 38.52
CA THR A 586 15.65 -15.93 38.91
C THR A 586 14.82 -17.02 38.17
N PHE A 587 15.29 -17.47 37.01
CA PHE A 587 14.69 -18.54 36.21
C PHE A 587 14.78 -19.93 36.88
N SER A 588 15.84 -20.19 37.66
CA SER A 588 16.02 -21.51 38.30
C SER A 588 15.18 -21.63 39.58
N THR A 589 15.16 -20.61 40.43
CA THR A 589 14.50 -20.68 41.73
C THR A 589 12.97 -20.52 41.64
N VAL A 590 12.47 -19.67 40.73
CA VAL A 590 11.01 -19.45 40.55
C VAL A 590 10.36 -20.58 39.75
N CYS A 591 11.04 -21.17 38.76
CA CYS A 591 10.52 -22.35 38.06
C CYS A 591 10.40 -23.55 39.00
N ILE A 592 11.38 -23.82 39.86
CA ILE A 592 11.28 -24.94 40.82
C ILE A 592 10.12 -24.69 41.81
N PHE A 593 9.97 -23.46 42.33
CA PHE A 593 8.93 -23.16 43.31
C PHE A 593 7.50 -23.15 42.72
N ASN A 594 7.31 -22.60 41.52
CA ASN A 594 6.00 -22.62 40.84
C ASN A 594 5.65 -24.00 40.28
N TYR A 595 6.63 -24.79 39.83
CA TYR A 595 6.39 -26.16 39.40
C TYR A 595 6.03 -27.06 40.58
N LEU A 596 6.67 -26.91 41.74
CA LEU A 596 6.25 -27.59 42.97
C LEU A 596 4.86 -27.13 43.44
N LYS A 597 4.55 -25.82 43.39
CA LYS A 597 3.25 -25.30 43.83
C LYS A 597 2.10 -25.74 42.91
N SER A 598 2.27 -25.67 41.59
CA SER A 598 1.26 -26.16 40.64
C SER A 598 1.13 -27.69 40.67
N SER A 599 2.23 -28.43 40.84
CA SER A 599 2.15 -29.90 40.94
C SER A 599 1.47 -30.35 42.23
N ILE A 600 1.71 -29.67 43.36
CA ILE A 600 1.03 -29.97 44.63
C ILE A 600 -0.47 -29.64 44.55
N ILE A 601 -0.85 -28.52 43.92
CA ILE A 601 -2.27 -28.16 43.72
C ILE A 601 -2.96 -29.16 42.79
N TYR A 602 -2.34 -29.53 41.66
CA TYR A 602 -2.92 -30.52 40.74
C TYR A 602 -3.03 -31.92 41.35
N ILE A 603 -2.05 -32.35 42.15
CA ILE A 603 -2.12 -33.63 42.87
C ILE A 603 -3.21 -33.57 43.94
N SER A 604 -3.39 -32.44 44.63
CA SER A 604 -4.47 -32.27 45.61
C SER A 604 -5.85 -32.26 44.97
N ASP A 605 -6.04 -31.58 43.83
CA ASP A 605 -7.32 -31.53 43.13
C ASP A 605 -7.65 -32.88 42.47
N LEU A 606 -6.66 -33.59 41.93
CA LEU A 606 -6.86 -34.94 41.38
C LEU A 606 -7.16 -35.95 42.49
N PHE A 607 -6.52 -35.83 43.66
CA PHE A 607 -6.82 -36.67 44.82
C PHE A 607 -8.22 -36.39 45.38
N ILE A 608 -8.63 -35.13 45.48
CA ILE A 608 -9.99 -34.73 45.89
C ILE A 608 -11.02 -35.23 44.87
N PHE A 609 -10.79 -35.05 43.58
CA PHE A 609 -11.70 -35.52 42.53
C PHE A 609 -11.82 -37.05 42.49
N THR A 610 -10.73 -37.76 42.76
CA THR A 610 -10.72 -39.24 42.83
C THR A 610 -11.41 -39.72 44.11
N CYS A 611 -11.15 -39.10 45.26
CA CYS A 611 -11.82 -39.41 46.52
C CYS A 611 -13.32 -39.12 46.48
N VAL A 612 -13.74 -37.99 45.87
CA VAL A 612 -15.16 -37.64 45.70
C VAL A 612 -15.85 -38.62 44.76
N ASN A 613 -15.22 -39.03 43.66
CA ASN A 613 -15.79 -40.05 42.78
C ASN A 613 -15.86 -41.44 43.41
N ILE A 614 -14.84 -41.84 44.19
CA ILE A 614 -14.88 -43.12 44.93
C ILE A 614 -15.97 -43.08 46.01
N PHE A 615 -16.12 -41.97 46.72
CA PHE A 615 -17.17 -41.79 47.74
C PHE A 615 -18.58 -41.77 47.12
N TYR A 616 -18.73 -41.12 45.96
CA TYR A 616 -19.97 -41.14 45.18
C TYR A 616 -20.32 -42.54 44.65
N TYR A 617 -19.31 -43.32 44.25
CA TYR A 617 -19.49 -44.70 43.79
C TYR A 617 -19.83 -45.67 44.95
N MET A 618 -19.28 -45.41 46.14
CA MET A 618 -19.58 -46.16 47.37
C MET A 618 -20.97 -45.84 47.94
N LEU A 619 -21.49 -44.62 47.76
CA LEU A 619 -22.85 -44.23 48.15
C LEU A 619 -23.95 -44.72 47.19
N LYS A 620 -23.57 -45.08 45.95
CA LYS A 620 -24.49 -45.55 44.92
C LYS A 620 -24.66 -47.08 44.90
N LYS A 621 -23.91 -47.79 45.75
CA LYS A 621 -23.96 -49.24 45.94
C LYS A 621 -24.48 -49.54 47.33
#